data_AF-A0A447XUY8-F1
#
_entry.id   AF-A0A447XUY8-F1
#
_cell.length_a   1.000
_cell.length_b   1.000
_cell.length_c   1.000
_cell.angle_alpha   90.00
_cell.angle_beta   90.00
_cell.angle_gamma   90.00
#
_symmetry.space_group_name_H-M   'P 1'
#
loop_
_entity.id
_entity.type
_entity.pdbx_description
1 polymer ?
#
loop_
_entity_poly.entity_id
_entity_poly.type
_entity_poly.pdbx_seq_one_letter_code
_entity_poly.pdbx_strand_id
1 'polypeptide(L)'
;MPKFRVSLFSLALMLAVPLAPQAVAKTAAATTASQPEIASGSAMIVDLNTNKVIYSNPPDLVRPIASISKLMTAMVVLDARLPLDEN
;
A
#
# COMPACT_ATOMS: atom_id res chain seq x y z
N MET A 1 -44.44 41.55 32.60
CA MET A 1 -43.11 41.10 33.08
C MET A 1 -42.55 39.97 32.18
N PRO A 2 -42.22 40.23 30.89
CA PRO A 2 -41.78 39.19 29.95
C PRO A 2 -40.34 38.70 30.19
N LYS A 3 -39.50 39.53 30.85
CA LYS A 3 -38.07 39.30 31.06
C LYS A 3 -37.76 38.09 31.96
N PHE A 4 -38.64 37.76 32.89
CA PHE A 4 -38.46 36.64 33.84
C PHE A 4 -38.65 35.28 33.17
N ARG A 5 -39.56 35.21 32.19
CA ARG A 5 -39.83 33.99 31.42
C ARG A 5 -38.68 33.66 30.45
N VAL A 6 -38.08 34.68 29.85
CA VAL A 6 -36.92 34.51 28.95
C VAL A 6 -35.70 34.06 29.75
N SER A 7 -35.46 34.64 30.94
CA SER A 7 -34.33 34.26 31.81
C SER A 7 -34.40 32.81 32.29
N LEU A 8 -35.59 32.29 32.60
CA LEU A 8 -35.75 30.91 33.06
C LEU A 8 -35.55 29.91 31.90
N PHE A 9 -35.94 30.30 30.69
CA PHE A 9 -35.73 29.51 29.48
C PHE A 9 -34.25 29.45 29.08
N SER A 10 -33.52 30.57 29.22
CA SER A 10 -32.07 30.62 28.99
C SER A 10 -31.28 29.79 30.00
N LEU A 11 -31.70 29.77 31.26
CA LEU A 11 -31.07 28.98 32.31
C LEU A 11 -31.31 27.46 32.12
N ALA A 12 -32.51 27.07 31.69
CA ALA A 12 -32.83 25.69 31.36
C ALA A 12 -32.01 25.18 30.16
N LEU A 13 -31.77 26.03 29.15
CA LEU A 13 -30.95 25.67 27.98
C LEU A 13 -29.47 25.46 28.35
N MET A 14 -28.93 26.24 29.29
CA MET A 14 -27.53 26.10 29.76
C MET A 14 -27.30 24.86 30.63
N LEU A 15 -28.32 24.38 31.34
CA LEU A 15 -28.25 23.14 32.14
C LEU A 15 -28.36 21.86 31.32
N ALA A 16 -28.86 21.92 30.08
CA ALA A 16 -29.05 20.76 29.21
C ALA A 16 -27.82 20.39 28.35
N VAL A 17 -26.81 21.27 28.28
CA VAL A 17 -25.63 21.09 27.41
C VAL A 17 -24.67 19.95 27.80
N PRO A 18 -24.45 19.57 29.09
CA PRO A 18 -23.41 18.60 29.42
C PRO A 18 -23.83 17.13 29.22
N LEU A 19 -25.09 16.84 28.87
CA LEU A 19 -25.61 15.47 28.66
C LEU A 19 -25.82 15.08 27.19
N ALA A 20 -25.37 15.90 26.23
CA ALA A 20 -25.42 15.51 24.83
C ALA A 20 -24.37 14.40 24.56
N PRO A 21 -24.76 13.23 24.00
CA PRO A 21 -23.80 12.20 23.64
C PRO A 21 -22.84 12.75 22.59
N GLN A 22 -21.56 12.78 22.95
CA GLN A 22 -20.47 13.19 22.06
C GLN A 22 -20.30 12.09 21.02
N ALA A 23 -20.67 12.35 19.77
CA ALA A 23 -20.46 11.41 18.67
C ALA A 23 -18.96 11.36 18.32
N VAL A 24 -18.27 10.31 18.77
CA VAL A 24 -16.88 10.06 18.38
C VAL A 24 -16.90 9.30 17.05
N ALA A 25 -16.35 9.91 16.00
CA ALA A 25 -16.20 9.25 14.70
C ALA A 25 -15.25 8.06 14.83
N LYS A 26 -15.73 6.85 14.49
CA LYS A 26 -14.90 5.66 14.41
C LYS A 26 -14.03 5.77 13.15
N THR A 27 -12.73 5.99 13.35
CA THR A 27 -11.77 5.94 12.25
C THR A 27 -11.76 4.52 11.71
N ALA A 28 -12.05 4.36 10.41
CA ALA A 28 -11.96 3.06 9.75
C ALA A 28 -10.51 2.59 9.81
N ALA A 29 -10.29 1.37 10.29
CA ALA A 29 -8.98 0.75 10.23
C ALA A 29 -8.57 0.62 8.76
N ALA A 30 -7.36 1.04 8.43
CA ALA A 30 -6.81 0.80 7.10
C ALA A 30 -6.70 -0.71 6.90
N THR A 31 -7.47 -1.26 5.95
CA THR A 31 -7.30 -2.63 5.50
C THR A 31 -5.95 -2.71 4.80
N THR A 32 -4.95 -3.29 5.46
CA THR A 32 -3.72 -3.69 4.79
C THR A 32 -4.09 -4.70 3.73
N ALA A 33 -3.84 -4.39 2.45
CA ALA A 33 -4.01 -5.36 1.38
C ALA A 33 -3.16 -6.60 1.71
N SER A 34 -3.78 -7.78 1.70
CA SER A 34 -3.06 -9.04 1.87
C SER A 34 -2.04 -9.18 0.75
N GLN A 35 -0.84 -9.65 1.09
CA GLN A 35 0.16 -10.00 0.07
C GLN A 35 -0.39 -11.06 -0.90
N PRO A 36 0.03 -11.05 -2.18
CA PRO A 36 -0.41 -12.06 -3.13
C PRO A 36 0.03 -13.45 -2.68
N GLU A 37 -0.86 -14.43 -2.85
CA GLU A 37 -0.51 -15.84 -2.73
C GLU A 37 0.11 -16.31 -4.04
N ILE A 38 1.39 -16.67 -4.02
CA ILE A 38 2.14 -17.11 -5.20
C ILE A 38 2.50 -18.58 -5.02
N ALA A 39 2.07 -19.42 -5.97
CA ALA A 39 2.34 -20.87 -5.95
C ALA A 39 3.76 -21.24 -6.39
N SER A 40 4.52 -20.31 -6.95
CA SER A 40 5.92 -20.52 -7.36
C SER A 40 6.81 -20.77 -6.14
N GLY A 41 7.77 -21.71 -6.27
CA GLY A 41 8.69 -22.03 -5.18
C GLY A 41 9.71 -20.92 -4.83
N SER A 42 9.82 -19.90 -5.68
CA SER A 42 10.55 -18.65 -5.42
C SER A 42 9.89 -17.52 -6.22
N ALA A 43 9.81 -16.31 -5.66
CA ALA A 43 9.26 -15.12 -6.32
C ALA A 43 9.78 -13.83 -5.67
N MET A 44 9.95 -12.78 -6.49
CA MET A 44 10.28 -11.43 -6.04
C MET A 44 9.59 -10.41 -6.94
N ILE A 45 9.00 -9.37 -6.35
CA ILE A 45 8.37 -8.25 -7.07
C ILE A 45 9.08 -6.97 -6.65
N VAL A 46 9.56 -6.21 -7.64
CA VAL A 46 10.31 -4.97 -7.45
C VAL A 46 9.63 -3.85 -8.23
N ASP A 47 9.44 -2.70 -7.60
CA ASP A 47 9.08 -1.47 -8.31
C ASP A 47 10.30 -0.94 -9.08
N LEU A 48 10.23 -0.92 -10.40
CA LEU A 48 11.36 -0.52 -11.25
C LEU A 48 11.70 0.98 -11.17
N ASN A 49 10.78 1.84 -10.70
CA ASN A 49 11.05 3.27 -10.53
C ASN A 49 11.84 3.56 -9.25
N THR A 50 11.50 2.85 -8.17
CA THR A 50 12.07 3.08 -6.83
C THR A 50 13.08 2.02 -6.40
N ASN A 51 13.18 0.92 -7.15
CA ASN A 51 13.90 -0.31 -6.80
C ASN A 51 13.45 -0.94 -5.46
N LYS A 52 12.23 -0.60 -5.00
CA LYS A 52 11.70 -1.14 -3.74
C LYS A 52 11.15 -2.55 -3.96
N VAL A 53 11.56 -3.49 -3.11
CA VAL A 53 10.96 -4.83 -3.05
C VAL A 53 9.55 -4.71 -2.44
N ILE A 54 8.54 -5.15 -3.18
CA ILE A 54 7.13 -5.16 -2.78
C ILE A 54 6.74 -6.54 -2.20
N TYR A 55 7.39 -7.60 -2.68
CA TYR A 55 7.14 -8.98 -2.26
C TYR A 55 8.40 -9.83 -2.46
N SER A 56 8.63 -10.79 -1.55
CA SER A 56 9.75 -11.75 -1.62
C SER A 56 9.40 -13.08 -0.98
N ASN A 57 9.72 -14.19 -1.64
CA ASN A 57 9.48 -15.57 -1.17
C ASN A 57 10.56 -16.48 -1.77
N PRO A 58 11.36 -17.18 -0.95
CA PRO A 58 12.84 -17.13 -0.95
C PRO A 58 13.48 -16.64 -2.27
N PRO A 59 13.89 -15.36 -2.36
CA PRO A 59 14.40 -14.78 -3.61
C PRO A 59 15.82 -15.25 -3.97
N ASP A 60 16.65 -15.56 -2.98
CA ASP A 60 18.08 -15.87 -3.17
C ASP A 60 18.38 -17.38 -3.23
N LEU A 61 17.34 -18.22 -3.30
CA LEU A 61 17.49 -19.66 -3.40
C LEU A 61 17.98 -20.06 -4.81
N VAL A 62 19.19 -20.63 -4.90
CA VAL A 62 19.80 -21.06 -6.17
C VAL A 62 18.99 -22.20 -6.80
N ARG A 63 18.60 -22.02 -8.07
CA ARG A 63 17.77 -22.97 -8.84
C ARG A 63 18.16 -23.01 -10.31
N PRO A 64 17.91 -24.12 -11.03
CA PRO A 64 18.01 -24.14 -12.49
C PRO A 64 17.02 -23.15 -13.12
N ILE A 65 17.53 -22.24 -13.96
CA ILE A 65 16.72 -21.16 -14.57
C ILE A 65 16.33 -21.42 -16.04
N ALA A 66 16.81 -22.53 -16.61
CA ALA A 66 16.54 -22.95 -17.99
C ALA A 66 16.69 -21.81 -19.02
N SER A 67 15.64 -21.50 -19.78
CA SER A 67 15.69 -20.49 -20.83
C SER A 67 15.94 -19.06 -20.34
N ILE A 68 15.81 -18.75 -19.05
CA ILE A 68 16.15 -17.43 -18.50
C ILE A 68 17.64 -17.12 -18.68
N SER A 69 18.51 -18.14 -18.76
CA SER A 69 19.94 -17.95 -19.07
C SER A 69 20.17 -17.17 -20.38
N LYS A 70 19.21 -17.22 -21.32
CA LYS A 70 19.28 -16.47 -22.58
C LYS A 70 19.29 -14.96 -22.39
N LEU A 71 18.74 -14.44 -21.28
CA LEU A 71 18.82 -13.01 -20.97
C LEU A 71 20.27 -12.56 -20.80
N MET A 72 21.07 -13.31 -20.04
CA MET A 72 22.50 -13.03 -19.89
C MET A 72 23.25 -13.20 -21.23
N THR A 73 22.93 -14.23 -22.01
CA THR A 73 23.52 -14.39 -23.35
C THR A 73 23.23 -13.19 -24.25
N ALA A 74 21.98 -12.71 -24.28
CA ALA A 74 21.61 -11.53 -25.05
C ALA A 74 22.31 -10.27 -24.53
N MET A 75 22.37 -10.06 -23.22
CA MET A 75 23.10 -8.94 -22.62
C MET A 75 24.56 -8.92 -23.04
N VAL A 76 25.26 -10.06 -23.00
CA VAL A 76 26.66 -10.17 -23.42
C VAL A 76 26.85 -9.77 -24.89
N VAL A 77 25.94 -10.20 -25.78
CA VAL A 77 25.99 -9.83 -27.22
C VAL A 77 25.77 -8.33 -27.41
N LEU A 78 24.77 -7.76 -26.73
CA LEU A 78 24.45 -6.33 -26.82
C LEU A 78 25.57 -5.45 -26.25
N ASP A 79 26.15 -5.84 -25.12
CA ASP A 79 27.27 -5.13 -24.49
C ASP A 79 28.54 -5.14 -25.36
N ALA A 80 28.73 -6.24 -26.11
CA ALA A 80 29.81 -6.35 -27.10
C ALA A 80 29.61 -5.47 -28.34
N ARG A 81 28.41 -4.87 -28.53
CA ARG A 81 28.06 -4.00 -29.66
C ARG A 81 28.34 -4.62 -31.03
N LEU A 82 28.11 -5.93 -31.17
CA LEU A 82 28.19 -6.59 -32.46
C LEU A 82 27.11 -6.05 -33.40
N PRO A 83 27.37 -5.99 -34.73
CA PRO A 83 26.32 -5.76 -35.71
C PRO A 83 25.16 -6.74 -35.48
N LEU A 84 23.92 -6.22 -35.47
CA LEU A 84 22.73 -7.06 -35.29
C LEU A 84 22.27 -7.70 -36.60
N ASP A 85 22.76 -7.17 -37.71
CA ASP A 85 22.73 -7.75 -39.04
C ASP A 85 24.05 -8.48 -39.30
N GLU A 86 23.94 -9.77 -39.61
CA GLU A 86 25.04 -10.54 -40.18
C GLU A 86 24.86 -10.50 -41.71
N ASN A 87 25.83 -9.92 -42.42
CA ASN A 87 25.91 -9.95 -43.89
C ASN A 87 26.86 -11.05 -44.34
#